data_AF-A0A498KP33-F1
#
_entry.id   AF-A0A498KP33-F1
#
_cell.length_a   1.000
_cell.length_b   1.000
_cell.length_c   1.000
_cell.angle_alpha   90.00
_cell.angle_beta   90.00
_cell.angle_gamma   90.00
#
_symmetry.space_group_name_H-M   'P 1'
#
loop_
_entity.id
_entity.type
_entity.pdbx_description
1 polymer ?
#
loop_
_entity_poly.entity_id
_entity_poly.type
_entity_poly.pdbx_seq_one_letter_code
_entity_poly.pdbx_strand_id
1 'polypeptide(L)' 'MAHCKCGDGGDALMVVSAIQLKVTANNGPFGHLLEDTPRILQNVGQWKTTFVRRDANRLAHRLARLGLI' A
#
# COMPACT_ATOMS: atom_id res chain seq x y z
N MET A 1 -4.23 -26.42 0.66
CA MET A 1 -4.07 -25.28 1.58
C MET A 1 -4.27 -24.00 0.77
N ALA A 2 -5.26 -23.19 1.13
CA ALA A 2 -5.70 -22.05 0.32
C ALA A 2 -4.63 -20.93 0.30
N HIS A 3 -4.10 -20.63 -0.89
CA HIS A 3 -3.28 -19.45 -1.13
C HIS A 3 -4.19 -18.21 -1.13
N CYS A 4 -4.37 -17.56 0.02
CA CYS A 4 -4.91 -16.21 0.06
C CYS A 4 -3.89 -15.26 -0.59
N LYS A 5 -4.11 -14.89 -1.85
CA LYS A 5 -3.45 -13.72 -2.45
C LYS A 5 -4.17 -12.48 -1.92
N CYS A 6 -3.61 -11.84 -0.89
CA CYS A 6 -4.00 -10.48 -0.51
C CYS A 6 -3.51 -9.54 -1.63
N GLY A 7 -4.39 -9.26 -2.59
CA GLY A 7 -4.17 -8.24 -3.61
C GLY A 7 -4.75 -6.92 -3.12
N ASP A 8 -3.95 -6.13 -2.40
CA ASP A 8 -4.41 -4.85 -1.86
C ASP A 8 -4.30 -3.78 -2.96
N GLY A 9 -5.47 -3.32 -3.42
CA GLY A 9 -5.60 -2.25 -4.40
C GLY A 9 -5.52 -0.88 -3.75
N GLY A 10 -4.61 -0.02 -4.21
CA GLY A 10 -4.47 1.37 -3.75
C GLY A 10 -4.76 2.36 -4.86
N ASP A 11 -5.35 3.51 -4.53
CA ASP A 11 -5.60 4.62 -5.46
C ASP A 11 -4.51 5.71 -5.43
N ALA A 12 -3.48 5.53 -4.60
CA ALA A 12 -2.31 6.40 -4.55
C ALA A 12 -1.20 5.85 -5.46
N LEU A 13 -1.22 6.24 -6.75
CA LEU A 13 -0.28 5.75 -7.76
C LEU A 13 1.19 5.89 -7.33
N MET A 14 1.57 7.02 -6.72
CA MET A 14 2.95 7.25 -6.27
C MET A 14 3.41 6.23 -5.22
N VAL A 15 2.52 5.85 -4.29
CA VAL A 15 2.85 4.89 -3.22
C VAL A 15 2.95 3.48 -3.79
N VAL A 16 1.97 3.09 -4.62
CA VAL A 16 1.97 1.78 -5.29
C VAL A 16 3.24 1.61 -6.14
N SER A 17 3.60 2.62 -6.94
CA SER A 17 4.80 2.59 -7.77
C SER A 17 6.08 2.53 -6.93
N ALA A 18 6.18 3.30 -5.84
CA ALA A 18 7.35 3.27 -4.97
C ALA A 18 7.58 1.89 -4.34
N ILE A 19 6.51 1.25 -3.88
CA ILE A 19 6.57 -0.10 -3.30
C ILE A 19 6.94 -1.14 -4.36
N GLN A 20 6.34 -1.09 -5.56
CA GLN A 20 6.63 -2.02 -6.65
C GLN A 20 8.07 -1.89 -7.16
N LEU A 21 8.55 -0.66 -7.33
CA LEU A 21 9.88 -0.37 -7.84
C LEU A 21 10.96 -0.49 -6.76
N LYS A 22 10.59 -0.80 -5.50
CA LYS A 22 11.48 -0.81 -4.32
C LYS A 22 12.30 0.48 -4.21
N VAL A 23 11.69 1.60 -4.59
CA VAL A 23 12.36 2.90 -4.58
C VAL A 23 12.36 3.40 -3.14
N THR A 24 13.52 3.30 -2.50
CA THR A 24 13.81 3.92 -1.19
C THR A 24 14.13 5.41 -1.30
N ALA A 25 14.26 5.93 -2.53
CA ALA A 25 14.79 7.26 -2.82
C ALA A 25 13.79 8.42 -2.61
N ASN A 26 12.98 8.38 -1.56
CA ASN A 26 12.22 9.53 -1.12
C ASN A 26 12.85 10.10 0.15
N ASN A 27 13.80 11.03 -0.01
CA ASN A 27 14.34 11.87 1.08
C ASN A 27 13.30 12.87 1.63
N GLY A 28 12.02 12.69 1.30
CA GLY A 28 10.92 13.47 1.83
C GLY A 28 10.51 13.00 3.23
N PRO A 29 9.59 13.73 3.89
CA PRO A 29 9.17 13.46 5.26
C PRO A 29 8.58 12.05 5.48
N PHE A 30 8.19 11.35 4.40
CA PHE A 30 7.57 10.02 4.43
C PHE A 30 8.50 8.89 3.96
N GLY A 31 9.80 9.14 3.75
CA GLY A 31 10.76 8.13 3.30
C GLY A 31 10.84 6.90 4.21
N HIS A 32 10.81 7.12 5.53
CA HIS A 32 10.81 6.08 6.54
C HIS A 32 9.63 5.09 6.39
N LEU A 33 8.44 5.58 5.99
CA LEU A 33 7.28 4.70 5.76
C LEU A 33 7.53 3.72 4.62
N LEU A 34 8.24 4.14 3.58
CA LEU A 34 8.60 3.28 2.44
C LEU A 34 9.71 2.29 2.81
N GLU A 35 10.60 2.65 3.74
CA GLU A 35 11.64 1.76 4.27
C GLU A 35 11.08 0.67 5.20
N ASP A 36 10.08 1.02 6.02
CA ASP A 36 9.42 0.09 6.94
C ASP A 36 8.42 -0.83 6.23
N THR A 37 7.84 -0.39 5.10
CA THR A 37 6.86 -1.16 4.33
C THR A 37 7.36 -2.57 3.96
N PRO A 38 8.56 -2.76 3.37
CA PRO A 38 9.14 -4.08 3.15
C PRO A 38 9.25 -4.94 4.41
N ARG A 39 9.61 -4.37 5.57
CA ARG A 39 9.74 -5.11 6.83
C ARG A 39 8.40 -5.63 7.33
N ILE A 40 7.35 -4.82 7.23
CA ILE A 40 5.99 -5.24 7.59
C ILE A 40 5.52 -6.35 6.63
N LEU A 41 5.77 -6.16 5.33
CA LEU A 41 5.34 -7.08 4.30
C LEU A 41 6.11 -8.42 4.28
N GLN A 42 7.31 -8.49 4.87
CA GLN A 42 8.04 -9.75 5.04
C GLN A 42 7.25 -10.78 5.85
N ASN A 43 6.45 -10.33 6.83
CA ASN A 43 5.60 -11.22 7.63
C ASN A 43 4.33 -11.66 6.89
N VAL A 44 4.02 -11.00 5.76
CA VAL A 44 2.85 -11.26 4.92
C VAL A 44 3.34 -12.03 3.69
N GLY A 45 3.66 -13.31 3.88
CA GLY A 45 4.34 -14.20 2.91
C GLY A 45 4.35 -13.77 1.44
N GLN A 46 3.18 -13.79 0.77
CA GLN A 46 3.03 -13.24 -0.59
C GLN A 46 2.09 -12.03 -0.58
N TRP A 47 2.60 -10.89 -1.04
CA TRP A 47 1.83 -9.66 -1.19
C TRP A 47 1.97 -9.15 -2.63
N LYS A 48 0.90 -8.53 -3.13
CA LYS A 48 0.88 -7.85 -4.42
C LYS A 48 0.08 -6.57 -4.28
N THR A 49 0.73 -5.44 -4.55
CA THR A 49 0.04 -4.15 -4.64
C THR A 49 -0.28 -3.82 -6.08
N THR A 50 -1.46 -3.26 -6.34
CA THR A 50 -1.88 -2.80 -7.68
C THR A 50 -2.55 -1.45 -7.58
N PHE A 51 -2.33 -0.61 -8.58
CA PHE A 51 -3.05 0.65 -8.69
C PHE A 51 -4.50 0.38 -9.14
N VAL A 52 -5.45 0.99 -8.44
CA VAL A 52 -6.88 0.95 -8.78
C VAL A 52 -7.45 2.37 -8.79
N ARG A 53 -8.52 2.60 -9.56
CA ARG A 53 -9.22 3.89 -9.51
C ARG A 53 -9.85 4.08 -8.12
N ARG A 54 -9.95 5.33 -7.67
CA ARG A 54 -10.54 5.70 -6.36
C ARG A 54 -11.92 5.08 -6.11
N ASP A 55 -12.74 4.95 -7.14
CA ASP A 55 -14.07 4.34 -7.05
C ASP A 55 -14.01 2.87 -6.60
N ALA A 56 -12.96 2.14 -7.01
CA ALA A 56 -12.71 0.77 -6.57
C ALA A 56 -12.15 0.69 -5.14
N ASN A 57 -11.63 1.79 -4.60
CA ASN A 57 -11.12 1.91 -3.23
C ASN A 57 -12.07 2.67 -2.29
N ARG A 58 -13.37 2.73 -2.63
CA ARG A 58 -14.36 3.56 -1.92
C ARG A 58 -14.54 3.18 -0.44
N LEU A 59 -14.44 1.89 -0.11
CA LEU A 59 -14.58 1.42 1.27
C LEU A 59 -13.42 1.90 2.14
N ALA A 60 -12.17 1.74 1.69
CA ALA A 60 -11.01 2.26 2.42
C ALA A 60 -11.10 3.78 2.59
N HIS A 61 -11.57 4.48 1.55
CA HIS A 61 -11.78 5.91 1.60
C HIS A 61 -12.83 6.33 2.65
N ARG A 62 -13.92 5.56 2.77
CA ARG A 62 -14.95 5.79 3.79
C ARG A 62 -14.42 5.53 5.19
N LEU A 63 -13.66 4.44 5.38
CA LEU A 63 -13.04 4.10 6.65
C LEU A 63 -12.03 5.16 7.09
N ALA A 64 -11.16 5.62 6.18
CA ALA A 64 -10.21 6.70 6.45
C ALA A 64 -10.92 7.99 6.88
N ARG A 65 -12.07 8.32 6.26
CA ARG A 65 -12.89 9.47 6.66
C ARG A 65 -13.52 9.32 8.04
N LEU A 66 -13.87 8.11 8.47
CA LEU A 66 -14.41 7.90 9.82
C LEU A 66 -13.34 8.07 10.90
N GLY A 67 -12.06 7.84 10.57
CA GLY A 67 -10.95 8.04 11.49
C GLY A 67 -10.36 9.46 11.50
N LEU A 68 -10.81 10.34 10.59
CA LEU A 68 -10.50 11.77 10.64
C LEU A 68 -11.40 12.41 11.71
N ILE A 69 -10.89 12.41 12.94
CA ILE A 69 -11.46 13.14 14.09
C ILE A 69 -10.99 14.59 14.04
#